data_AF-A0AA42YGM5-F1
#
_entry.id   AF-A0AA42YGM5-F1
#
_cell.length_a   1.000
_cell.length_b   1.000
_cell.length_c   1.000
_cell.angle_alpha   90.00
_cell.angle_beta   90.00
_cell.angle_gamma   90.00
#
_symmetry.space_group_name_H-M   'P 1'
#
loop_
_entity.id
_entity.type
_entity.pdbx_description
1 polymer ?
#
loop_
_entity_poly.entity_id
_entity_poly.type
_entity_poly.pdbx_seq_one_letter_code
_entity_poly.pdbx_strand_id
1 'polypeptide(L)'
;MEFFAEYFPNLTLGFSTAVTPINLLYCFLGVFVGTLIGVLPGIGPLAAIAMLLPITFNLPPVGALIMLAGIYYGAQYGGSTT
;
A
#
# COMPACT_ATOMS: atom_id res chain seq x y z
N MET A 1 16.02 -20.77 19.92
CA MET A 1 14.68 -20.37 20.44
C MET A 1 14.58 -18.86 20.63
N GLU A 2 15.69 -18.18 20.96
CA GLU A 2 15.76 -16.72 21.17
C GLU A 2 15.39 -15.88 19.94
N PHE A 3 15.77 -16.34 18.72
CA PHE A 3 15.35 -15.71 17.46
C PHE A 3 13.84 -15.45 17.42
N PHE A 4 13.01 -16.49 17.64
CA PHE A 4 11.56 -16.34 17.57
C PHE A 4 11.00 -15.40 18.64
N ALA A 5 11.61 -15.35 19.83
CA ALA A 5 11.18 -14.46 20.91
C ALA A 5 11.36 -12.97 20.58
N GLU A 6 12.32 -12.63 19.71
CA GLU A 6 12.57 -11.24 19.28
C GLU A 6 11.68 -10.82 18.10
N TYR A 7 11.40 -11.71 17.14
CA TYR A 7 10.62 -11.34 15.95
C TYR A 7 9.11 -11.35 16.16
N PHE A 8 8.59 -12.23 17.02
CA PHE A 8 7.14 -12.36 17.23
C PHE A 8 6.47 -11.07 17.77
N PRO A 9 7.06 -10.35 18.75
CA PRO A 9 6.54 -9.08 19.22
C PRO A 9 6.51 -8.00 18.13
N ASN A 10 7.55 -7.94 17.31
CA ASN A 10 7.64 -6.98 16.20
C ASN A 10 6.57 -7.22 15.13
N LEU A 11 6.32 -8.49 14.78
CA LEU A 11 5.20 -8.87 13.89
C LEU A 11 3.85 -8.46 14.47
N THR A 12 3.63 -8.73 15.76
CA THR A 12 2.38 -8.41 16.45
C THR A 12 2.14 -6.90 16.48
N LEU A 13 3.19 -6.12 16.73
CA LEU A 13 3.15 -4.66 16.69
C LEU A 13 2.85 -4.13 15.27
N GLY A 14 3.47 -4.73 14.25
CA GLY A 14 3.22 -4.40 12.84
C GLY A 14 1.75 -4.63 12.44
N PHE A 15 1.19 -5.80 12.76
CA PHE A 15 -0.22 -6.11 12.48
C PHE A 15 -1.18 -5.19 13.24
N SER A 16 -0.93 -4.95 14.53
CA SER A 16 -1.72 -4.01 15.35
C SER A 16 -1.77 -2.62 14.71
N THR A 17 -0.62 -2.14 14.24
CA THR A 17 -0.50 -0.85 13.55
C THR A 17 -1.24 -0.84 12.21
N ALA A 18 -1.08 -1.89 11.39
CA ALA A 18 -1.69 -1.98 10.07
C ALA A 18 -3.23 -1.99 10.10
N VAL A 19 -3.81 -2.62 11.13
CA VAL A 19 -5.28 -2.75 11.29
C VAL A 19 -5.92 -1.50 11.91
N THR A 20 -5.13 -0.48 12.29
CA THR A 20 -5.70 0.77 12.78
C THR A 20 -6.61 1.43 11.71
N PRO A 21 -7.75 2.04 12.09
CA PRO A 21 -8.71 2.59 11.13
C PRO A 21 -8.11 3.58 10.14
N ILE A 22 -7.15 4.40 10.59
CA ILE A 22 -6.46 5.38 9.76
C ILE A 22 -5.61 4.72 8.66
N ASN A 23 -4.91 3.64 9.00
CA ASN A 23 -4.07 2.91 8.06
C ASN A 23 -4.91 2.07 7.09
N LEU A 24 -6.04 1.52 7.55
CA LEU A 24 -7.02 0.89 6.66
C LEU A 24 -7.60 1.89 5.67
N LEU A 25 -7.87 3.13 6.09
CA LEU A 25 -8.34 4.18 5.20
C LEU A 25 -7.27 4.56 4.15
N TYR A 26 -6.00 4.69 4.56
CA TYR A 26 -4.90 4.89 3.60
C TYR A 26 -4.73 3.72 2.63
N CYS A 27 -4.86 2.48 3.11
CA CYS A 27 -4.86 1.28 2.27
C CYS A 27 -6.00 1.33 1.25
N PHE A 28 -7.22 1.63 1.71
CA PHE A 28 -8.40 1.73 0.85
C PHE A 28 -8.24 2.81 -0.21
N LEU A 29 -7.80 4.01 0.17
CA LEU A 29 -7.54 5.09 -0.79
C LEU A 29 -6.44 4.70 -1.79
N GLY A 30 -5.38 4.05 -1.32
CA GLY A 30 -4.31 3.55 -2.18
C GLY A 30 -4.84 2.54 -3.21
N VAL A 31 -5.60 1.53 -2.77
CA VAL A 31 -6.20 0.53 -3.66
C VAL A 31 -7.21 1.15 -4.62
N PHE A 32 -8.05 2.07 -4.14
CA PHE A 32 -9.04 2.75 -4.96
C PHE A 32 -8.38 3.54 -6.09
N VAL A 33 -7.41 4.41 -5.76
CA VAL A 33 -6.68 5.19 -6.76
C VAL A 33 -5.84 4.28 -7.66
N GLY A 34 -5.17 3.28 -7.09
CA GLY A 34 -4.40 2.29 -7.85
C GLY A 34 -5.26 1.59 -8.89
N THR A 35 -6.47 1.17 -8.53
CA THR A 35 -7.41 0.51 -9.45
C THR A 35 -7.84 1.46 -10.58
N LEU A 36 -8.14 2.72 -10.26
CA LEU A 36 -8.51 3.74 -11.26
C LEU A 36 -7.37 4.04 -12.25
N ILE A 37 -6.11 3.99 -11.82
CA ILE A 37 -4.97 4.15 -12.72
C ILE A 37 -4.70 2.85 -13.48
N GLY A 38 -4.85 1.70 -12.83
CA GLY A 38 -4.60 0.39 -13.43
C GLY A 38 -5.51 0.07 -14.61
N VAL A 39 -6.74 0.58 -14.62
CA VAL A 39 -7.65 0.44 -15.79
C VAL A 39 -7.20 1.24 -17.02
N LEU A 40 -6.24 2.16 -16.88
CA LEU A 40 -5.73 2.94 -18.01
C LEU A 40 -4.73 2.11 -18.84
N PRO A 41 -4.94 1.95 -20.16
CA PRO A 41 -4.06 1.14 -20.99
C PRO A 41 -2.64 1.71 -21.05
N GLY A 42 -1.64 0.84 -20.96
CA GLY A 42 -0.23 1.21 -21.08
C GLY A 42 0.41 1.77 -19.81
N ILE A 43 -0.32 1.87 -18.70
CA ILE A 43 0.24 2.29 -17.40
C ILE A 43 0.47 1.07 -16.51
N GLY A 44 1.73 0.70 -16.32
CA GLY A 44 2.10 -0.38 -15.41
C GLY A 44 2.01 0.04 -13.93
N PRO A 45 1.96 -0.93 -12.99
CA PRO A 45 1.90 -0.65 -11.54
C PRO A 45 3.06 0.20 -11.02
N LEU A 46 4.27 0.00 -11.57
CA LEU A 46 5.45 0.79 -11.20
C LEU A 46 5.31 2.27 -11.62
N ALA A 47 4.70 2.52 -12.77
CA ALA A 47 4.42 3.88 -13.23
C ALA A 47 3.37 4.55 -12.34
N ALA A 48 2.32 3.84 -11.93
CA ALA A 48 1.32 4.33 -10.97
C ALA A 48 1.95 4.70 -9.62
N ILE A 49 2.84 3.85 -9.08
CA ILE A 49 3.60 4.17 -7.86
C ILE A 49 4.44 5.43 -8.04
N ALA A 50 5.21 5.53 -9.13
CA ALA A 50 6.09 6.66 -9.37
C ALA A 50 5.31 7.99 -9.49
N MET A 51 4.14 7.97 -10.13
CA MET A 51 3.26 9.14 -10.29
C MET A 51 2.63 9.59 -8.96
N LEU A 52 2.32 8.64 -8.07
CA LEU A 52 1.64 8.90 -6.80
C LEU A 52 2.59 9.00 -5.60
N LEU A 53 3.86 8.65 -5.76
CA LEU A 53 4.91 8.82 -4.75
C LEU A 53 4.91 10.23 -4.11
N PRO A 54 4.74 11.34 -4.86
CA PRO A 54 4.74 12.68 -4.27
C PRO A 54 3.62 12.92 -3.26
N ILE A 55 2.46 12.29 -3.44
CA ILE A 55 1.34 12.38 -2.48
C ILE A 55 1.76 11.78 -1.14
N THR A 56 2.60 10.74 -1.16
CA THR A 56 3.04 10.04 0.05
C THR A 56 4.07 10.79 0.89
N PHE A 57 4.68 11.85 0.37
CA PHE A 57 5.68 12.65 1.11
C PHE A 57 5.09 13.50 2.24
N ASN A 58 3.79 13.81 2.17
CA ASN A 58 3.09 14.56 3.21
C ASN A 58 2.44 13.64 4.27
N LEU A 59 2.54 12.32 4.09
CA LEU A 59 1.92 11.32 4.95
C LEU A 59 2.93 10.79 6.00
N PRO A 60 2.46 10.34 7.17
CA PRO A 60 3.30 9.60 8.10
C PRO A 60 3.92 8.37 7.42
N PRO A 61 5.18 8.00 7.72
CA PRO A 61 5.89 6.95 6.98
C PRO A 61 5.15 5.62 6.89
N VAL A 62 4.49 5.20 7.96
CA VAL A 62 3.72 3.94 7.99
C VAL A 62 2.51 4.02 7.05
N GLY A 63 1.74 5.11 7.11
CA GLY A 63 0.58 5.32 6.25
C GLY A 63 0.98 5.46 4.77
N ALA A 64 2.09 6.15 4.50
CA ALA A 64 2.67 6.28 3.17
C ALA A 64 2.99 4.90 2.57
N LEU A 65 3.70 4.04 3.30
CA LEU A 65 4.04 2.68 2.84
C LEU A 65 2.80 1.82 2.59
N ILE A 66 1.80 1.89 3.48
CA ILE A 66 0.54 1.15 3.32
C ILE A 66 -0.23 1.65 2.10
N MET A 67 -0.28 2.96 1.87
CA MET A 67 -0.92 3.55 0.70
C MET A 67 -0.21 3.16 -0.60
N LEU A 68 1.13 3.18 -0.64
CA LEU A 68 1.93 2.74 -1.78
C LEU A 68 1.71 1.25 -2.09
N ALA A 69 1.64 0.40 -1.06
CA ALA A 69 1.29 -1.01 -1.23
C ALA A 69 -0.13 -1.16 -1.82
N GLY A 70 -1.09 -0.38 -1.33
CA GLY A 70 -2.44 -0.32 -1.88
C GLY A 70 -2.46 0.09 -3.35
N ILE A 71 -1.72 1.12 -3.73
CA ILE A 71 -1.60 1.59 -5.12
C ILE A 71 -1.05 0.49 -6.03
N TYR A 72 0.02 -0.20 -5.59
CA TYR A 72 0.61 -1.29 -6.35
C TYR A 72 -0.41 -2.39 -6.65
N TYR A 73 -1.05 -2.93 -5.61
CA TYR A 73 -1.99 -4.02 -5.77
C TYR A 73 -3.26 -3.57 -6.50
N GLY A 74 -3.78 -2.38 -6.21
CA GLY A 74 -4.91 -1.81 -6.94
C GLY A 74 -4.62 -1.70 -8.45
N ALA A 75 -3.45 -1.20 -8.82
CA ALA A 75 -3.06 -1.08 -10.23
C ALA A 75 -2.93 -2.44 -10.92
N GLN A 76 -2.38 -3.44 -10.23
CA GLN A 76 -2.28 -4.82 -10.75
C GLN A 76 -3.66 -5.42 -11.05
N TYR A 77 -4.63 -5.23 -10.16
CA TYR A 77 -5.98 -5.78 -10.36
C TYR A 77 -6.85 -4.93 -11.31
N GLY A 78 -6.61 -3.61 -11.40
CA GLY A 78 -7.32 -2.73 -12.34
C GLY A 78 -6.99 -3.00 -13.81
N GLY A 79 -5.73 -3.35 -14.11
CA GLY A 79 -5.26 -3.63 -15.47
C GLY A 79 -5.53 -5.06 -15.97
N SER A 80 -6.02 -5.96 -15.10
CA SER A 80 -6.27 -7.38 -15.40
C SER A 80 -7.41 -7.65 -16.40
N THR A 81 -7.95 -6.61 -17.04
CA THR A 81 -8.95 -6.71 -18.12
C THR A 81 -8.29 -6.69 -19.52
N THR A 82 -6.96 -6.60 -19.59
CA THR A 82 -6.12 -6.69 -20.81
C THR A 82 -5.04 -7.73 -20.63
#